data_AF-X7ZMU3-F1
#
_entry.id   AF-X7ZMU3-F1
#
_cell.length_a   1.000
_cell.length_b   1.000
_cell.length_c   1.000
_cell.angle_alpha   90.00
_cell.angle_beta   90.00
_cell.angle_gamma   90.00
#
_symmetry.space_group_name_H-M   'P 1'
#
loop_
_entity.id
_entity.type
_entity.pdbx_description
1 polymer ?
#
loop_
_entity_poly.entity_id
_entity_poly.type
_entity_poly.pdbx_seq_one_letter_code
_entity_poly.pdbx_strand_id
1 'polypeptide(L)' 'MVRLLEQGGLDLDASLKLWERGEQLAKRCEEHLAGARQRVTDALASGEAPES' A
#
# COMPACT_ATOMS: atom_id res chain seq x y z
N MET A 1 -2.19 -14.54 -5.86
CA MET A 1 -1.19 -13.71 -6.58
C MET A 1 0.22 -14.06 -6.15
N VAL A 2 0.58 -13.90 -4.87
CA VAL A 2 1.89 -14.38 -4.33
C VAL A 2 2.04 -15.91 -4.39
N ARG A 3 1.02 -16.66 -3.96
CA ARG A 3 1.02 -18.14 -4.00
C ARG A 3 1.25 -18.78 -5.37
N LEU A 4 1.06 -18.05 -6.47
CA LEU A 4 1.29 -18.56 -7.82
C LEU A 4 2.76 -18.39 -8.24
N LEU A 5 3.42 -17.31 -7.80
CA LEU A 5 4.86 -17.11 -7.96
C LEU A 5 5.67 -18.10 -7.12
N GLU A 6 5.18 -18.47 -5.93
CA GLU A 6 5.86 -19.37 -4.99
C GLU A 6 5.87 -20.85 -5.43
N GLN A 7 5.01 -21.26 -6.37
CA GLN A 7 4.93 -22.66 -6.81
C GLN A 7 6.01 -23.06 -7.83
N GLY A 8 6.65 -22.08 -8.49
CA GLY A 8 7.63 -22.33 -9.56
C GLY A 8 7.00 -22.94 -10.83
N GLY A 9 7.60 -22.69 -11.99
CA GLY A 9 7.12 -23.19 -13.29
C GLY A 9 6.38 -22.19 -14.17
N LEU A 10 6.33 -20.91 -13.77
CA LEU A 10 5.89 -19.82 -14.65
C LEU A 10 7.06 -19.34 -15.49
N ASP A 11 6.80 -19.09 -16.77
CA ASP A 11 7.74 -18.39 -17.64
C ASP A 11 8.08 -17.00 -17.06
N LEU A 12 9.27 -16.49 -17.38
CA LEU A 12 9.77 -15.22 -16.86
C LEU A 12 8.78 -14.07 -17.13
N ASP A 13 8.17 -14.04 -18.31
CA ASP A 13 7.19 -13.01 -18.69
C ASP A 13 5.93 -13.06 -17.79
N ALA A 14 5.45 -14.26 -17.48
CA ALA A 14 4.31 -14.44 -16.58
C ALA A 14 4.65 -14.04 -15.13
N SER A 15 5.88 -14.32 -14.70
CA SER A 15 6.38 -13.92 -13.37
C SER A 15 6.51 -12.40 -13.24
N LEU A 16 7.01 -11.72 -14.28
CA LEU A 16 7.12 -10.26 -14.32
C LEU A 16 5.74 -9.59 -14.29
N LYS A 17 4.78 -10.07 -15.08
CA LYS A 17 3.40 -9.52 -15.09
C LYS A 17 2.73 -9.61 -13.72
N LEU A 18 2.95 -10.71 -13.00
CA LEU A 18 2.42 -10.87 -11.64
C LEU A 18 3.10 -9.93 -10.65
N TRP A 19 4.41 -9.75 -10.77
CA TRP A 19 5.17 -8.81 -9.96
C TRP A 19 4.72 -7.36 -10.21
N GLU A 20 4.63 -6.91 -11.46
CA GLU A 20 4.18 -5.55 -11.84
C GLU A 20 2.77 -5.25 -11.31
N ARG A 21 1.89 -6.26 -11.31
CA ARG A 21 0.56 -6.12 -10.71
C ARG A 21 0.62 -6.03 -9.19
N GLY A 22 1.55 -6.73 -8.56
CA GLY A 22 1.85 -6.61 -7.12
C GLY A 22 2.30 -5.19 -6.76
N GLU A 23 3.25 -4.64 -7.52
CA GLU A 23 3.75 -3.27 -7.33
C GLU A 23 2.66 -2.21 -7.46
N GLN A 24 1.79 -2.33 -8.47
CA GLN A 24 0.65 -1.42 -8.64
C GLN A 24 -0.32 -1.49 -7.45
N LEU A 25 -0.53 -2.68 -6.88
CA LEU A 25 -1.38 -2.83 -5.70
C LEU A 25 -0.72 -2.23 -4.46
N ALA A 26 0.57 -2.48 -4.26
CA ALA A 26 1.34 -1.91 -3.16
C ALA A 26 1.28 -0.38 -3.19
N LYS A 27 1.53 0.24 -4.34
CA LYS A 27 1.44 1.69 -4.53
C LYS A 27 0.08 2.27 -4.13
N ARG A 28 -1.02 1.63 -4.57
CA ARG A 28 -2.37 2.07 -4.17
C ARG A 28 -2.58 1.97 -2.67
N CYS A 29 -2.16 0.87 -2.05
CA CYS A 29 -2.24 0.71 -0.60
C CYS A 29 -1.47 1.82 0.13
N GLU A 30 -0.26 2.16 -0.34
CA GLU A 30 0.54 3.24 0.23
C GLU A 30 -0.13 4.60 0.11
N GLU A 31 -0.72 4.93 -1.04
CA GLU A 31 -1.48 6.17 -1.25
C GLU A 31 -2.65 6.29 -0.25
N HIS A 32 -3.40 5.19 -0.05
CA HIS A 32 -4.49 5.16 0.93
C HIS A 32 -3.98 5.31 2.37
N LEU A 33 -2.89 4.63 2.73
CA LEU A 33 -2.28 4.70 4.06
C LEU A 33 -1.72 6.10 4.35
N ALA A 34 -1.12 6.76 3.37
CA ALA A 34 -0.65 8.13 3.49
C ALA A 34 -1.80 9.09 3.83
N GLY A 35 -2.92 8.99 3.11
CA GLY A 35 -4.11 9.78 3.41
C GLY A 35 -4.71 9.47 4.79
N ALA A 36 -4.71 8.21 5.21
CA ALA A 36 -5.15 7.83 6.56
C ALA A 36 -4.25 8.42 7.65
N ARG A 37 -2.92 8.36 7.45
CA ARG A 37 -1.93 8.94 8.36
C ARG A 37 -2.11 10.44 8.50
N GLN A 38 -2.32 11.16 7.38
CA GLN A 38 -2.58 12.60 7.41
C GLN A 38 -3.80 12.93 8.27
N ARG A 39 -4.93 12.24 8.06
CA ARG A 39 -6.16 12.49 8.85
C ARG A 39 -5.95 12.27 10.34
N VAL A 40 -5.17 11.25 10.72
CA VAL A 40 -4.83 10.99 12.12
C VAL A 40 -3.96 12.12 12.67
N THR A 41 -2.93 12.54 11.94
CA THR A 41 -2.08 13.67 12.32
C THR A 41 -2.89 14.96 12.50
N ASP A 42 -3.80 15.27 11.59
CA ASP A 42 -4.66 16.47 11.65
C ASP A 42 -5.61 16.42 12.85
N ALA A 43 -6.20 15.26 13.13
CA ALA A 43 -7.07 15.05 14.29
C ALA A 43 -6.31 15.21 15.61
N LEU A 44 -5.08 14.69 15.69
CA LEU A 44 -4.22 14.87 16.87
C LEU A 44 -3.82 16.34 17.06
N ALA A 45 -3.44 17.04 15.98
CA ALA A 45 -3.09 18.46 16.05
C ALA A 45 -4.29 19.35 16.42
N SER A 46 -5.50 18.99 15.98
CA SER A 46 -6.73 19.72 16.30
C SER A 46 -7.21 19.47 17.75
N GLY A 47 -6.93 18.29 18.30
CA GLY A 47 -7.23 17.95 19.70
C GLY A 47 -6.22 18.51 20.71
N GLU A 48 -5.02 18.86 20.26
CA GLU A 48 -3.98 19.55 21.05
C GLU A 48 -4.11 21.08 20.97
N ALA A 49 -5.13 21.62 20.27
CA ALA A 49 -5.44 23.04 20.35
C ALA A 49 -5.88 23.34 21.80
N PRO A 50 -5.11 24.14 22.56
CA PRO A 50 -5.41 24.37 23.96
C PRO A 50 -6.77 25.04 24.06
N GLU A 51 -7.70 24.38 24.75
CA GLU A 51 -8.92 25.02 25.26
C GLU A 51 -8.49 26.31 25.98
N SER A 52 -8.81 27.44 25.37
CA SER A 52 -8.64 28.77 25.97
C SER A 52 -9.87 29.17 26.75
#